data_AF-A0A2E7DLS6-F1
#
_entry.id   AF-A0A2E7DLS6-F1
#
_cell.length_a   1.000
_cell.length_b   1.000
_cell.length_c   1.000
_cell.angle_alpha   90.00
_cell.angle_beta   90.00
_cell.angle_gamma   90.00
#
_symmetry.space_group_name_H-M   'P 1'
#
loop_
_entity.id
_entity.type
_entity.pdbx_description
1 polymer ?
#
loop_
_entity_poly.entity_id
_entity_poly.type
_entity_poly.pdbx_seq_one_letter_code
_entity_poly.pdbx_strand_id
1 'polypeptide(L)'
;MSVKIKLSILFTSLIFFLKYAHADDIREANRLLSVTDMGSRFESKALDQTQKIIRTYTSIVNMSLSLILPQSVKSNIAKCYAEVYAWENFEPGITEIFAKNLSTREIRLLIDFYSNLGLPPMEIETFKNTIDKADKIEQSSIEYIFNNSIGCVERDAKIINNFIAVKNINNSEELASNE
;
A
#
# COMPACT_ATOMS: atom_id res chain seq x y z
N MET A 1 -26.56 47.40 -10.19
CA MET A 1 -26.03 46.50 -9.15
C MET A 1 -26.72 45.12 -9.25
N SER A 2 -26.50 44.34 -10.31
CA SER A 2 -27.27 43.08 -10.50
C SER A 2 -26.52 41.95 -11.25
N VAL A 3 -25.48 42.26 -12.04
CA VAL A 3 -24.72 41.24 -12.78
C VAL A 3 -23.60 40.60 -11.94
N LYS A 4 -22.86 41.40 -11.14
CA LYS A 4 -21.75 40.88 -10.30
C LYS A 4 -22.22 39.92 -9.20
N ILE A 5 -23.43 40.12 -8.66
CA ILE A 5 -24.02 39.24 -7.64
C ILE A 5 -24.49 37.92 -8.27
N LYS A 6 -25.12 37.95 -9.45
CA LYS A 6 -25.52 36.73 -10.19
C LYS A 6 -24.31 35.89 -10.61
N LEU A 7 -23.21 36.53 -11.05
CA LEU A 7 -21.98 35.83 -11.43
C LEU A 7 -21.26 35.21 -10.21
N SER A 8 -21.30 35.87 -9.05
CA SER A 8 -20.74 35.35 -7.79
C SER A 8 -21.53 34.16 -7.22
N ILE A 9 -22.87 34.16 -7.37
CA ILE A 9 -23.73 33.04 -6.95
C ILE A 9 -23.55 31.82 -7.88
N LEU A 10 -23.35 32.04 -9.18
CA LEU A 10 -23.02 30.96 -10.14
C LEU A 10 -21.65 30.34 -9.85
N PHE A 11 -20.64 31.14 -9.50
CA PHE A 11 -19.32 30.62 -9.15
C PHE A 11 -19.31 29.83 -7.84
N THR A 12 -20.01 30.33 -6.82
CA THR A 12 -20.10 29.63 -5.52
C THR A 12 -20.88 28.33 -5.64
N SER A 13 -22.03 28.31 -6.33
CA SER A 13 -22.79 27.07 -6.57
C SER A 13 -21.98 26.03 -7.36
N LEU A 14 -21.24 26.42 -8.41
CA LEU A 14 -20.40 25.50 -9.18
C LEU A 14 -19.32 24.83 -8.31
N ILE A 15 -18.68 25.57 -7.40
CA ILE A 15 -17.67 25.04 -6.47
C ILE A 15 -18.29 24.04 -5.49
N PHE A 16 -19.52 24.28 -5.01
CA PHE A 16 -20.22 23.34 -4.14
C PHE A 16 -20.63 22.05 -4.88
N PHE A 17 -21.09 22.14 -6.13
CA PHE A 17 -21.43 20.98 -6.95
C PHE A 17 -20.21 20.10 -7.25
N LEU A 18 -19.06 20.69 -7.59
CA LEU A 18 -17.81 19.96 -7.85
C LEU A 18 -17.31 19.18 -6.62
N LYS A 19 -17.39 19.78 -5.43
CA LYS A 19 -17.02 19.10 -4.17
C LYS A 19 -17.90 17.91 -3.85
N TYR A 20 -19.20 18.02 -4.13
CA TYR A 20 -20.16 16.94 -3.85
C TYR A 20 -19.95 15.75 -4.79
N ALA A 21 -19.74 15.99 -6.09
CA ALA A 21 -19.45 14.93 -7.06
C ALA A 21 -18.17 14.16 -6.71
N HIS A 22 -17.09 14.86 -6.35
CA HIS A 22 -15.83 14.22 -5.94
C HIS A 22 -15.99 13.42 -4.63
N ALA A 23 -16.81 13.88 -3.68
CA ALA A 23 -17.09 13.11 -2.47
C ALA A 23 -17.87 11.81 -2.76
N ASP A 24 -18.73 11.83 -3.79
CA ASP A 24 -19.44 10.65 -4.29
C ASP A 24 -18.46 9.63 -4.87
N ASP A 25 -17.54 10.07 -5.73
CA ASP A 25 -16.56 9.22 -6.39
C ASP A 25 -15.60 8.55 -5.40
N ILE A 26 -15.14 9.29 -4.39
CA ILE A 26 -14.30 8.76 -3.31
C ILE A 26 -15.05 7.70 -2.49
N ARG A 27 -16.34 7.93 -2.20
CA ARG A 27 -17.16 6.96 -1.46
C ARG A 27 -17.33 5.67 -2.25
N GLU A 28 -17.64 5.75 -3.54
CA GLU A 28 -17.79 4.55 -4.37
C GLU A 28 -16.45 3.84 -4.58
N ALA A 29 -15.34 4.57 -4.74
CA ALA A 29 -14.01 3.97 -4.82
C ALA A 29 -13.65 3.19 -3.54
N ASN A 30 -13.89 3.77 -2.36
CA ASN A 30 -13.72 3.06 -1.08
C ASN A 30 -14.58 1.79 -1.01
N ARG A 31 -15.83 1.86 -1.47
CA ARG A 31 -16.71 0.70 -1.52
C ARG A 31 -16.16 -0.40 -2.42
N LEU A 32 -15.60 -0.05 -3.57
CA LEU A 32 -14.93 -1.01 -4.46
C LEU A 32 -13.72 -1.68 -3.79
N LEU A 33 -12.87 -0.90 -3.11
CA LEU A 33 -11.73 -1.47 -2.36
C LEU A 33 -12.18 -2.41 -1.25
N SER A 34 -13.29 -2.10 -0.58
CA SER A 34 -13.89 -2.96 0.44
C SER A 34 -14.48 -4.25 -0.14
N VAL A 35 -15.26 -4.18 -1.22
CA VAL A 35 -15.88 -5.36 -1.87
C VAL A 35 -14.82 -6.31 -2.43
N THR A 36 -13.66 -5.78 -2.85
CA THR A 36 -12.53 -6.58 -3.36
C THR A 36 -11.57 -7.06 -2.28
N ASP A 37 -11.85 -6.75 -1.01
CA ASP A 37 -11.01 -7.06 0.15
C ASP A 37 -9.55 -6.62 -0.06
N MET A 38 -9.37 -5.43 -0.65
CA MET A 38 -8.06 -4.96 -1.11
C MET A 38 -7.08 -4.79 0.07
N GLY A 39 -7.55 -4.28 1.21
CA GLY A 39 -6.73 -4.09 2.40
C GLY A 39 -6.14 -5.40 2.91
N SER A 40 -6.97 -6.42 3.13
CA SER A 40 -6.50 -7.74 3.60
C SER A 40 -5.53 -8.39 2.61
N ARG A 41 -5.78 -8.24 1.30
CA ARG A 41 -4.88 -8.76 0.26
C ARG A 41 -3.54 -8.02 0.26
N PHE A 42 -3.55 -6.71 0.45
CA PHE A 42 -2.34 -5.90 0.56
C PHE A 42 -1.51 -6.32 1.79
N GLU A 43 -2.12 -6.40 2.96
CA GLU A 43 -1.46 -6.82 4.21
C GLU A 43 -0.91 -8.24 4.12
N SER A 44 -1.67 -9.17 3.53
CA SER A 44 -1.21 -10.53 3.29
C SER A 44 0.04 -10.57 2.41
N LYS A 45 0.09 -9.74 1.37
CA LYS A 45 1.27 -9.62 0.50
C LYS A 45 2.44 -8.95 1.20
N ALA A 46 2.21 -7.89 1.97
CA ALA A 46 3.24 -7.25 2.77
C ALA A 46 3.88 -8.23 3.77
N LEU A 47 3.06 -9.06 4.44
CA LEU A 47 3.54 -10.10 5.34
C LEU A 47 4.38 -11.17 4.62
N ASP A 48 3.92 -11.69 3.48
CA ASP A 48 4.68 -12.66 2.68
C ASP A 48 6.04 -12.10 2.25
N GLN A 49 6.08 -10.85 1.77
CA GLN A 49 7.32 -10.18 1.38
C GLN A 49 8.25 -9.96 2.59
N THR A 50 7.71 -9.56 3.73
CA THR A 50 8.48 -9.41 4.98
C THR A 50 9.15 -10.72 5.39
N GLN A 51 8.43 -11.84 5.30
CA GLN A 51 9.01 -13.15 5.59
C GLN A 51 10.11 -13.53 4.61
N LYS A 52 9.96 -13.22 3.32
CA LYS A 52 11.00 -13.45 2.31
C LYS A 52 12.25 -12.62 2.60
N ILE A 53 12.09 -11.35 2.97
CA ILE A 53 13.19 -10.47 3.36
C ILE A 53 13.96 -11.06 4.57
N ILE A 54 13.24 -11.48 5.61
CA ILE A 54 13.84 -12.12 6.80
C ILE A 54 14.59 -13.40 6.43
N ARG A 55 14.04 -14.25 5.56
CA ARG A 55 14.70 -15.48 5.07
C ARG A 55 15.99 -15.12 4.33
N THR A 56 15.96 -14.13 3.45
CA THR A 56 17.12 -13.64 2.71
C THR A 56 18.22 -13.15 3.65
N TYR A 57 17.90 -12.28 4.61
CA TYR A 57 18.89 -11.81 5.59
C TYR A 57 19.45 -12.94 6.45
N THR A 58 18.60 -13.87 6.88
CA THR A 58 19.04 -15.05 7.65
C THR A 58 20.01 -15.89 6.82
N SER A 59 19.72 -16.11 5.53
CA SER A 59 20.60 -16.86 4.62
C SER A 59 21.94 -16.16 4.43
N ILE A 60 21.94 -14.85 4.18
CA ILE A 60 23.17 -14.06 3.98
C ILE A 60 24.05 -14.12 5.23
N VAL A 61 23.50 -13.85 6.41
CA VAL A 61 24.27 -13.84 7.67
C VAL A 61 24.83 -15.23 7.99
N ASN A 62 24.03 -16.28 7.77
CA ASN A 62 24.49 -17.65 8.00
C ASN A 62 25.58 -18.06 7.01
N MET A 63 25.42 -17.78 5.71
CA MET A 63 26.42 -18.14 4.70
C MET A 63 27.73 -17.37 4.85
N SER A 64 27.65 -16.09 5.23
CA SER A 64 28.84 -15.23 5.31
C SER A 64 29.59 -15.35 6.64
N LEU A 65 28.89 -15.62 7.74
CA LEU A 65 29.48 -15.55 9.09
C LEU A 65 29.20 -16.80 9.95
N SER A 66 28.50 -17.81 9.44
CA SER A 66 28.03 -18.97 10.22
C SER A 66 27.21 -18.58 11.47
N LEU A 67 26.56 -17.41 11.43
CA LEU A 67 25.72 -16.90 12.50
C LEU A 67 24.24 -17.10 12.19
N ILE A 68 23.46 -17.48 13.19
CA ILE A 68 22.00 -17.58 13.10
C ILE A 68 21.38 -16.30 13.65
N LEU A 69 20.57 -15.60 12.85
CA LEU A 69 19.81 -14.46 13.32
C LEU A 69 18.81 -14.87 14.41
N PRO A 70 18.85 -14.26 15.61
CA PRO A 70 17.94 -14.60 16.69
C PRO A 70 16.52 -14.10 16.40
N GLN A 71 15.54 -14.71 17.04
CA GLN A 71 14.13 -14.36 16.83
C GLN A 71 13.83 -12.89 17.15
N SER A 72 14.50 -12.30 18.15
CA SER A 72 14.36 -10.88 18.48
C SER A 72 14.73 -9.95 17.32
N VAL A 73 15.81 -10.25 16.58
CA VAL A 73 16.20 -9.50 15.38
C VAL A 73 15.15 -9.66 14.27
N LYS A 74 14.71 -10.90 14.02
CA LYS A 74 13.68 -11.20 13.00
C LYS A 74 12.37 -10.47 13.30
N SER A 75 11.94 -10.47 14.56
CA SER A 75 10.73 -9.75 15.01
C SER A 75 10.88 -8.23 14.88
N ASN A 76 12.06 -7.67 15.16
CA ASN A 76 12.29 -6.23 14.98
C ASN A 76 12.25 -5.82 13.51
N ILE A 77 12.77 -6.64 12.61
CA ILE A 77 12.66 -6.46 11.15
C ILE A 77 11.18 -6.51 10.76
N ALA A 78 10.47 -7.57 11.15
CA ALA A 78 9.05 -7.74 10.82
C ALA A 78 8.18 -6.56 11.30
N LYS A 79 8.46 -6.05 12.50
CA LYS A 79 7.74 -4.91 13.07
C LYS A 79 7.85 -3.66 12.19
N CYS A 80 9.02 -3.37 11.63
CA CYS A 80 9.17 -2.21 10.75
C CYS A 80 8.26 -2.31 9.52
N TYR A 81 8.26 -3.46 8.83
CA TYR A 81 7.43 -3.63 7.63
C TYR A 81 5.94 -3.63 7.96
N ALA A 82 5.52 -4.20 9.09
CA ALA A 82 4.13 -4.14 9.53
C ALA A 82 3.67 -2.69 9.79
N GLU A 83 4.54 -1.83 10.34
CA GLU A 83 4.23 -0.42 10.59
C GLU A 83 4.23 0.41 9.29
N VAL A 84 5.27 0.26 8.46
CA VAL A 84 5.45 1.07 7.25
C VAL A 84 4.49 0.66 6.13
N TYR A 85 4.22 -0.64 5.99
CA TYR A 85 3.34 -1.20 4.96
C TYR A 85 1.96 -1.59 5.50
N ALA A 86 1.47 -0.89 6.52
CA ALA A 86 0.09 -1.01 6.97
C ALA A 86 -0.87 -0.42 5.92
N TRP A 87 -2.02 -1.06 5.67
CA TRP A 87 -2.94 -0.65 4.59
C TRP A 87 -3.45 0.78 4.78
N GLU A 88 -3.72 1.17 6.02
CA GLU A 88 -4.24 2.48 6.40
C GLU A 88 -3.32 3.64 5.97
N ASN A 89 -2.02 3.39 5.80
CA ASN A 89 -1.08 4.40 5.33
C ASN A 89 -1.25 4.72 3.84
N PHE A 90 -1.84 3.81 3.06
CA PHE A 90 -1.96 3.93 1.61
C PHE A 90 -3.41 4.06 1.14
N GLU A 91 -4.37 3.52 1.90
CA GLU A 91 -5.79 3.48 1.54
C GLU A 91 -6.31 4.82 0.99
N PRO A 92 -6.12 5.98 1.66
CA PRO A 92 -6.67 7.23 1.16
C PRO A 92 -6.16 7.61 -0.23
N GLY A 93 -4.86 7.43 -0.49
CA GLY A 93 -4.27 7.75 -1.78
C GLY A 93 -4.63 6.76 -2.88
N ILE A 94 -4.72 5.46 -2.55
CA ILE A 94 -5.22 4.45 -3.49
C ILE A 94 -6.68 4.73 -3.85
N THR A 95 -7.52 5.07 -2.89
CA THR A 95 -8.90 5.49 -3.14
C THR A 95 -8.97 6.69 -4.09
N GLU A 96 -8.14 7.71 -3.86
CA GLU A 96 -8.06 8.86 -4.77
C GLU A 96 -7.64 8.47 -6.19
N ILE A 97 -6.70 7.53 -6.34
CA ILE A 97 -6.25 7.06 -7.65
C ILE A 97 -7.40 6.38 -8.39
N PHE A 98 -8.19 5.54 -7.72
CA PHE A 98 -9.37 4.91 -8.32
C PHE A 98 -10.40 5.97 -8.73
N ALA A 99 -10.75 6.90 -7.83
CA ALA A 99 -11.73 7.95 -8.11
C ALA A 99 -11.29 8.90 -9.25
N LYS A 100 -9.98 9.15 -9.43
CA LYS A 100 -9.46 9.98 -10.52
C LYS A 100 -9.43 9.28 -11.87
N ASN A 101 -9.36 7.95 -11.90
CA ASN A 101 -9.21 7.19 -13.16
C ASN A 101 -10.51 6.51 -13.62
N LEU A 102 -11.46 6.31 -12.71
CA LEU A 102 -12.73 5.66 -12.97
C LEU A 102 -13.88 6.62 -12.69
N SER A 103 -14.87 6.64 -13.58
CA SER A 103 -16.14 7.30 -13.32
C SER A 103 -16.97 6.48 -12.32
N THR A 104 -17.93 7.13 -11.66
CA THR A 104 -18.88 6.46 -10.76
C THR A 104 -19.59 5.27 -11.42
N ARG A 105 -19.93 5.38 -12.71
CA ARG A 105 -20.56 4.28 -13.48
C ARG A 105 -19.64 3.09 -13.60
N GLU A 106 -18.37 3.31 -13.94
CA GLU A 106 -17.37 2.25 -14.08
C GLU A 106 -17.08 1.58 -12.73
N ILE A 107 -16.97 2.36 -11.65
CA ILE A 107 -16.80 1.82 -10.29
C ILE A 107 -17.98 0.93 -9.89
N ARG A 108 -19.23 1.34 -10.18
CA ARG A 108 -20.42 0.54 -9.90
C ARG A 108 -20.44 -0.76 -10.69
N LEU A 109 -20.06 -0.74 -11.97
CA LEU A 109 -19.94 -1.97 -12.78
C LEU A 109 -18.93 -2.94 -12.18
N LEU A 110 -17.78 -2.44 -11.69
CA LEU A 110 -16.81 -3.29 -11.00
C LEU A 110 -17.37 -3.85 -9.70
N ILE A 111 -18.06 -3.04 -8.89
CA ILE A 111 -18.70 -3.50 -7.65
C ILE A 111 -19.70 -4.61 -7.94
N ASP A 112 -20.58 -4.41 -8.92
CA ASP A 112 -21.61 -5.40 -9.29
C ASP A 112 -20.96 -6.70 -9.79
N PHE A 113 -19.90 -6.59 -10.60
CA PHE A 113 -19.10 -7.71 -11.05
C PHE A 113 -18.48 -8.51 -9.90
N TYR A 114 -17.75 -7.83 -9.00
CA TYR A 114 -17.11 -8.49 -7.85
C TYR A 114 -18.10 -9.00 -6.80
N SER A 115 -19.32 -8.45 -6.79
CA SER A 115 -20.42 -8.92 -5.94
C SER A 115 -21.24 -10.06 -6.57
N ASN A 116 -20.84 -10.58 -7.73
CA ASN A 116 -21.56 -11.61 -8.48
C ASN A 116 -23.00 -11.23 -8.86
N LEU A 117 -23.29 -9.93 -9.06
CA LEU A 117 -24.60 -9.43 -9.48
C LEU A 117 -24.80 -9.49 -11.00
N GLY A 118 -23.75 -9.87 -11.74
CA GLY A 118 -23.74 -9.95 -13.19
C GLY A 118 -23.49 -8.59 -13.86
N LEU A 119 -23.31 -8.63 -15.19
CA LEU A 119 -23.11 -7.44 -16.02
C LEU A 119 -24.21 -7.37 -17.08
N PRO A 120 -24.97 -6.26 -17.17
CA PRO A 120 -25.95 -6.09 -18.23
C PRO A 120 -25.28 -6.17 -19.62
N PRO A 121 -25.87 -6.85 -20.62
CA PRO A 121 -25.27 -6.95 -21.95
C PRO A 121 -24.93 -5.59 -22.61
N MET A 122 -25.74 -4.56 -22.33
CA MET A 122 -25.52 -3.20 -22.82
C MET A 122 -24.30 -2.51 -22.20
N GLU A 123 -23.78 -3.01 -21.07
CA GLU A 123 -22.65 -2.45 -20.34
C GLU A 123 -21.32 -3.16 -20.65
N ILE A 124 -21.34 -4.19 -21.50
CA ILE A 124 -20.13 -5.00 -21.81
C ILE A 124 -18.99 -4.13 -22.36
N GLU A 125 -19.29 -3.18 -23.25
CA GLU A 125 -18.27 -2.29 -23.82
C GLU A 125 -17.71 -1.34 -22.77
N THR A 126 -18.57 -0.75 -21.92
CA THR A 126 -18.13 0.09 -20.80
C THR A 126 -17.26 -0.71 -19.82
N PHE A 127 -17.63 -1.96 -19.52
CA PHE A 127 -16.84 -2.83 -18.67
C PHE A 127 -15.47 -3.14 -19.27
N LYS A 128 -15.39 -3.48 -20.57
CA LYS A 128 -14.09 -3.70 -21.24
C LYS A 128 -13.20 -2.47 -21.16
N ASN A 129 -13.74 -1.30 -21.52
CA ASN A 129 -13.01 -0.03 -21.44
C ASN A 129 -12.59 0.31 -19.99
N THR A 130 -13.36 -0.15 -18.99
CA THR A 130 -13.00 -0.01 -17.58
C THR A 130 -11.80 -0.87 -17.22
N ILE A 131 -11.80 -2.14 -17.65
CA ILE A 131 -10.70 -3.08 -17.41
C ILE A 131 -9.42 -2.62 -18.12
N ASP A 132 -9.51 -2.02 -19.30
CA ASP A 132 -8.36 -1.49 -20.05
C ASP A 132 -7.61 -0.36 -19.30
N LYS A 133 -8.20 0.20 -18.24
CA LYS A 133 -7.54 1.20 -17.37
C LYS A 133 -6.72 0.58 -16.24
N ALA A 134 -6.76 -0.74 -16.06
CA ALA A 134 -6.15 -1.44 -14.93
C ALA A 134 -4.65 -1.13 -14.82
N ASP A 135 -3.89 -1.24 -15.91
CA ASP A 135 -2.44 -1.01 -15.92
C ASP A 135 -2.07 0.40 -15.45
N LYS A 136 -2.85 1.40 -15.86
CA LYS A 136 -2.63 2.79 -15.44
C LYS A 136 -2.90 2.98 -13.94
N ILE A 137 -3.98 2.36 -13.43
CA ILE A 137 -4.34 2.42 -12.02
C ILE A 137 -3.28 1.69 -11.18
N GLU A 138 -2.84 0.52 -11.61
CA GLU A 138 -1.76 -0.24 -10.97
C GLU A 138 -0.46 0.56 -10.93
N GLN A 139 -0.01 1.09 -12.07
CA GLN A 139 1.21 1.89 -12.14
C GLN A 139 1.14 3.12 -11.22
N SER A 140 0.02 3.84 -11.23
CA SER A 140 -0.20 5.00 -10.35
C SER A 140 -0.17 4.60 -8.87
N SER A 141 -0.70 3.42 -8.55
CA SER A 141 -0.73 2.88 -7.19
C SER A 141 0.67 2.47 -6.71
N ILE A 142 1.45 1.82 -7.58
CA ILE A 142 2.84 1.45 -7.30
C ILE A 142 3.69 2.69 -7.06
N GLU A 143 3.59 3.70 -7.94
CA GLU A 143 4.30 4.96 -7.79
C GLU A 143 3.91 5.69 -6.50
N TYR A 144 2.62 5.68 -6.16
CA TYR A 144 2.14 6.25 -4.91
C TYR A 144 2.73 5.53 -3.69
N ILE A 145 2.68 4.20 -3.64
CA ILE A 145 3.26 3.42 -2.53
C ILE A 145 4.76 3.69 -2.41
N PHE A 146 5.49 3.69 -3.53
CA PHE A 146 6.93 3.94 -3.57
C PHE A 146 7.28 5.33 -3.02
N ASN A 147 6.56 6.37 -3.43
CA ASN A 147 6.83 7.75 -3.03
C ASN A 147 6.38 8.07 -1.60
N ASN A 148 5.50 7.27 -1.01
CA ASN A 148 4.94 7.51 0.33
C ASN A 148 5.42 6.50 1.38
N SER A 149 6.38 5.64 1.04
CA SER A 149 7.01 4.69 1.96
C SER A 149 8.48 5.03 2.16
N ILE A 150 8.89 5.23 3.42
CA ILE A 150 10.31 5.44 3.78
C ILE A 150 11.13 4.13 3.75
N GLY A 151 10.47 2.97 3.60
CA GLY A 151 11.10 1.66 3.64
C GLY A 151 11.70 1.29 5.00
N CYS A 152 12.34 0.12 5.07
CA CYS A 152 12.90 -0.45 6.31
C CYS A 152 14.37 -0.88 6.20
N VAL A 153 14.95 -0.85 4.99
CA VAL A 153 16.27 -1.46 4.69
C VAL A 153 17.41 -0.91 5.56
N GLU A 154 17.47 0.40 5.77
CA GLU A 154 18.52 1.01 6.62
C GLU A 154 18.41 0.56 8.08
N ARG A 155 17.17 0.51 8.60
CA ARG A 155 16.88 0.03 9.95
C ARG A 155 17.25 -1.45 10.09
N ASP A 156 16.90 -2.26 9.10
CA ASP A 156 17.24 -3.69 9.07
C ASP A 156 18.75 -3.89 9.12
N ALA A 157 19.50 -3.18 8.27
CA ALA A 157 20.96 -3.23 8.23
C ALA A 157 21.58 -2.86 9.57
N LYS A 158 21.10 -1.79 10.21
CA LYS A 158 21.58 -1.37 11.54
C LYS A 158 21.34 -2.44 12.61
N ILE A 159 20.16 -3.04 12.64
CA ILE A 159 19.81 -4.08 13.62
C ILE A 159 20.69 -5.32 13.42
N ILE A 160 20.89 -5.76 12.17
CA ILE A 160 21.72 -6.92 11.84
C ILE A 160 23.19 -6.64 12.18
N ASN A 161 23.72 -5.47 11.81
CA ASN A 161 25.11 -5.11 12.10
C ASN A 161 25.38 -5.02 13.60
N ASN A 162 24.44 -4.44 14.37
CA ASN A 162 24.55 -4.40 15.83
C ASN A 162 24.59 -5.82 16.44
N PHE A 163 23.74 -6.73 15.94
CA PHE A 163 23.76 -8.12 16.38
C PHE A 163 25.11 -8.80 16.09
N ILE A 164 25.65 -8.62 14.88
CA ILE A 164 26.95 -9.18 14.48
C ILE A 164 28.07 -8.62 15.37
N ALA A 165 28.09 -7.31 15.62
CA ALA A 165 29.10 -6.66 16.46
C ALA A 165 29.10 -7.22 17.89
N VAL A 166 27.92 -7.35 18.50
CA VAL A 166 27.79 -7.94 19.85
C VAL A 166 28.26 -9.39 19.87
N LYS A 167 27.97 -10.19 18.83
CA LYS A 167 28.46 -11.58 18.75
C LYS A 167 29.98 -11.67 18.65
N ASN A 168 30.61 -10.79 17.88
CA ASN A 168 32.07 -10.77 17.76
C ASN A 168 32.75 -10.39 19.08
N ILE A 169 32.19 -9.42 19.83
CA ILE A 169 32.70 -9.04 21.15
C ILE A 169 32.63 -10.22 22.11
N ASN A 170 31.47 -10.86 22.24
CA ASN A 170 31.30 -11.97 23.17
C ASN A 170 32.22 -13.15 22.84
N ASN A 171 32.41 -13.47 21.56
CA ASN A 171 33.34 -14.52 21.14
C ASN A 171 34.80 -14.18 21.50
N SER A 172 35.19 -12.90 21.42
CA SER A 172 36.54 -12.46 21.79
C SER A 172 36.80 -12.49 23.30
N GLU A 173 35.78 -12.18 24.11
CA GLU A 173 35.86 -12.27 25.58
C GLU A 173 35.90 -13.73 26.06
N GLU A 174 35.11 -14.61 25.43
CA GLU A 174 35.10 -16.05 25.75
C GLU A 174 36.46 -16.71 25.45
N LEU A 175 37.10 -16.32 24.33
CA LEU A 175 38.45 -16.78 24.00
C LEU A 175 39.51 -16.27 24.99
N ALA A 176 39.43 -15.01 25.44
CA ALA A 176 40.36 -14.43 26.41
C ALA A 176 40.17 -14.96 27.85
N SER A 177 39.00 -15.52 28.18
CA SER A 177 38.71 -16.09 29.50
C SER A 177 39.12 -17.56 29.68
N ASN A 178 39.52 -18.22 28.59
CA ASN A 178 39.94 -19.63 28.55
C ASN A 178 41.46 -19.81 28.39
N GLU A 179 42.23 -18.72 28.43
CA GLU A 179 43.70 -18.68 28.56
C GLU A 179 44.12 -18.41 30.01
#